data_AF-R1IKB6-F1
#
_entry.id   AF-R1IKB6-F1
#
_cell.length_a   1.000
_cell.length_b   1.000
_cell.length_c   1.000
_cell.angle_alpha   90.00
_cell.angle_beta   90.00
_cell.angle_gamma   90.00
#
_symmetry.space_group_name_H-M   'P 1'
#
loop_
_entity.id
_entity.type
_entity.pdbx_description
1 polymer ?
#
loop_
_entity_poly.entity_id
_entity_poly.type
_entity_poly.pdbx_seq_one_letter_code
_entity_poly.pdbx_strand_id
1 'polypeptide(L)'
;MRSFSTQFAQGIESASKPGFLSSSLTRKRSPILSDSHNRLNTRSDLLSTPTKSLGDKVNTSTSTEETDGLIDQASGASTAPTTTSAPIAPITTPAAPGVASSGVRVTFPRHIRPSTSPTSMPDRIPPRVDTPIQVNVQGWQIPMNDVAISVVGAGGGNGSLTINGSAKAHITANQTLRLRGVNQTAVGNAGKLRLVADFSGNRIAQSAPFSVSAIPQNGSISFNSVATGARRGIIVNFSVESDSNTLSDLNEAEHSEQVKYGSGKGCLAGAGASANNSSYMAATTTGLTDRHRTPVSRMTSPGSIVAEQVFTFNDKRTGATDIPARNTGFRISRIVTEPSAGNFVITTSKVGVATKAKGFSSKAGSGSVSRTQNV
;
A
#
# COMPACT_ATOMS: atom_id res chain seq x y z
N MET A 1 57.13 7.05 -21.04
CA MET A 1 56.08 6.14 -20.54
C MET A 1 56.74 4.95 -19.88
N ARG A 2 56.97 5.02 -18.56
CA ARG A 2 57.46 3.92 -17.74
C ARG A 2 56.82 4.00 -16.36
N SER A 3 56.40 2.81 -15.95
CA SER A 3 55.72 2.43 -14.71
C SER A 3 56.53 2.75 -13.46
N PHE A 4 55.85 3.15 -12.38
CA PHE A 4 56.33 2.95 -11.01
C PHE A 4 55.18 2.42 -10.14
N SER A 5 55.35 1.15 -9.78
CA SER A 5 54.74 0.45 -8.65
C SER A 5 55.54 0.80 -7.39
N THR A 6 54.87 1.10 -6.28
CA THR A 6 55.44 0.90 -4.93
C THR A 6 54.35 0.54 -3.92
N GLN A 7 54.55 -0.61 -3.27
CA GLN A 7 53.86 -1.13 -2.09
C GLN A 7 54.34 -0.43 -0.80
N PHE A 8 53.47 -0.36 0.21
CA PHE A 8 53.75 -0.32 1.65
C PHE A 8 52.41 -0.61 2.35
N ALA A 9 52.27 -1.28 3.49
CA ALA A 9 52.96 -2.37 4.17
C ALA A 9 51.93 -2.92 5.19
N GLN A 10 52.15 -4.16 5.62
CA GLN A 10 51.34 -4.89 6.59
C GLN A 10 51.35 -4.26 7.99
N GLY A 11 50.24 -4.43 8.73
CA GLY A 11 50.15 -4.22 10.18
C GLY A 11 49.17 -5.23 10.78
N ILE A 12 49.72 -6.18 11.54
CA ILE A 12 49.04 -7.25 12.29
C ILE A 12 48.84 -6.76 13.73
N GLU A 13 47.65 -6.92 14.29
CA GLU A 13 47.34 -7.01 15.74
C GLU A 13 45.88 -7.50 15.86
N SER A 14 45.62 -8.79 16.12
CA SER A 14 45.56 -9.51 17.40
C SER A 14 44.49 -9.04 18.41
N ALA A 15 43.47 -9.90 18.55
CA ALA A 15 42.72 -10.27 19.75
C ALA A 15 41.97 -9.21 20.59
N SER A 16 40.64 -9.35 20.67
CA SER A 16 39.97 -9.88 21.87
C SER A 16 38.45 -10.00 21.67
N LYS A 17 37.91 -11.19 21.97
CA LYS A 17 36.47 -11.45 22.15
C LYS A 17 36.05 -10.99 23.54
N PRO A 18 34.79 -10.54 23.70
CA PRO A 18 34.07 -10.84 24.93
C PRO A 18 32.69 -11.46 24.68
N GLY A 19 32.49 -12.63 25.32
CA GLY A 19 31.39 -12.87 26.24
C GLY A 19 29.96 -12.86 25.71
N PHE A 20 29.50 -14.00 25.19
CA PHE A 20 28.08 -14.35 25.18
C PHE A 20 27.64 -14.67 26.63
N LEU A 21 26.83 -13.78 27.23
CA LEU A 21 26.11 -14.07 28.48
C LEU A 21 24.71 -14.56 28.13
N SER A 22 24.50 -15.85 28.38
CA SER A 22 23.21 -16.54 28.41
C SER A 22 22.45 -16.15 29.68
N SER A 23 21.33 -15.42 29.54
CA SER A 23 20.35 -15.25 30.60
C SER A 23 19.10 -16.09 30.30
N SER A 24 19.00 -17.23 30.96
CA SER A 24 17.83 -18.09 31.03
C SER A 24 16.69 -17.40 31.78
N LEU A 25 15.61 -17.01 31.09
CA LEU A 25 14.37 -16.60 31.72
C LEU A 25 13.46 -17.81 31.94
N THR A 26 13.52 -18.33 33.17
CA THR A 26 12.61 -19.34 33.71
C THR A 26 11.22 -18.73 33.92
N ARG A 27 10.26 -19.00 33.03
CA ARG A 27 8.85 -18.64 33.24
C ARG A 27 8.19 -19.69 34.13
N LYS A 28 8.05 -19.33 35.41
CA LYS A 28 7.32 -20.07 36.45
C LYS A 28 5.84 -20.20 36.03
N ARG A 29 5.36 -21.44 35.87
CA ARG A 29 3.93 -21.77 35.81
C ARG A 29 3.38 -21.78 37.23
N SER A 30 2.30 -21.06 37.49
CA SER A 30 1.42 -21.30 38.64
C SER A 30 0.10 -21.87 38.12
N PRO A 31 -0.35 -23.03 38.62
CA PRO A 31 -1.71 -23.51 38.42
C PRO A 31 -2.61 -22.96 39.54
N ILE A 32 -3.76 -22.41 39.18
CA ILE A 32 -4.86 -22.15 40.12
C ILE A 32 -5.93 -23.20 39.85
N LEU A 33 -6.07 -24.10 40.82
CA LEU A 33 -7.24 -24.92 41.10
C LEU A 33 -8.35 -24.01 41.67
N SER A 34 -9.60 -24.19 41.22
CA SER A 34 -10.63 -24.95 41.95
C SER A 34 -12.04 -24.59 41.45
N ASP A 35 -12.86 -25.62 41.21
CA ASP A 35 -14.27 -25.79 41.62
C ASP A 35 -15.30 -24.68 41.31
N SER A 36 -16.55 -24.93 40.89
CA SER A 36 -17.42 -26.10 40.97
C SER A 36 -18.77 -25.78 40.28
N HIS A 37 -19.59 -26.83 40.12
CA HIS A 37 -21.05 -26.86 39.90
C HIS A 37 -21.54 -26.68 38.44
N ASN A 38 -21.92 -27.76 37.75
CA ASN A 38 -23.11 -28.60 37.93
C ASN A 38 -24.42 -27.86 37.59
N ARG A 39 -24.99 -28.15 36.40
CA ARG A 39 -26.43 -28.38 36.22
C ARG A 39 -26.72 -29.10 34.90
N LEU A 40 -27.20 -30.34 35.04
CA LEU A 40 -28.07 -31.04 34.12
C LEU A 40 -29.37 -30.27 33.90
N ASN A 41 -29.87 -30.25 32.66
CA ASN A 41 -31.28 -30.52 32.28
C ASN A 41 -31.43 -30.37 30.75
N THR A 42 -31.58 -31.46 29.98
CA THR A 42 -32.79 -32.27 29.69
C THR A 42 -33.56 -31.82 28.43
N ARG A 43 -34.04 -32.86 27.71
CA ARG A 43 -35.01 -32.92 26.58
C ARG A 43 -34.40 -32.77 25.18
N SER A 44 -34.32 -33.82 24.36
CA SER A 44 -35.38 -34.74 23.85
C SER A 44 -36.39 -34.02 22.96
N ASP A 45 -36.34 -34.32 21.67
CA ASP A 45 -37.46 -34.66 20.76
C ASP A 45 -36.95 -34.45 19.31
N LEU A 46 -36.60 -35.51 18.58
CA LEU A 46 -37.50 -36.25 17.69
C LEU A 46 -38.31 -35.33 16.76
N LEU A 47 -37.86 -35.18 15.52
CA LEU A 47 -38.74 -35.37 14.36
C LEU A 47 -37.95 -35.69 13.09
N SER A 48 -38.26 -36.85 12.54
CA SER A 48 -37.75 -37.41 11.29
C SER A 48 -38.62 -37.01 10.09
N THR A 49 -37.94 -36.64 8.99
CA THR A 49 -38.25 -36.91 7.55
C THR A 49 -39.55 -36.32 6.93
N PRO A 50 -39.68 -36.18 5.59
CA PRO A 50 -38.86 -36.75 4.51
C PRO A 50 -38.43 -35.81 3.35
N THR A 51 -37.58 -36.43 2.53
CA THR A 51 -37.03 -36.14 1.21
C THR A 51 -37.97 -35.50 0.18
N LYS A 52 -37.40 -34.59 -0.63
CA LYS A 52 -37.84 -34.40 -2.03
C LYS A 52 -36.63 -34.19 -2.93
N SER A 53 -36.26 -35.27 -3.61
CA SER A 53 -35.35 -35.29 -4.75
C SER A 53 -36.13 -34.80 -5.98
N LEU A 54 -35.63 -33.73 -6.61
CA LEU A 54 -36.04 -33.30 -7.94
C LEU A 54 -34.76 -33.17 -8.75
N GLY A 55 -34.64 -34.02 -9.77
CA GLY A 55 -33.48 -34.13 -10.61
C GLY A 55 -33.32 -32.93 -11.53
N ASP A 56 -32.07 -32.52 -11.71
CA ASP A 56 -31.71 -31.58 -12.75
C ASP A 56 -30.92 -32.26 -13.87
N LYS A 57 -31.38 -31.94 -15.07
CA LYS A 57 -30.87 -32.39 -16.36
C LYS A 57 -29.43 -31.93 -16.53
N VAL A 58 -28.54 -32.88 -16.79
CA VAL A 58 -27.20 -32.63 -17.31
C VAL A 58 -27.35 -32.05 -18.71
N ASN A 59 -27.09 -30.75 -18.85
CA ASN A 59 -26.90 -30.11 -20.15
C ASN A 59 -25.40 -29.85 -20.31
N THR A 60 -24.75 -30.71 -21.09
CA THR A 60 -23.33 -30.64 -21.44
C THR A 60 -23.14 -29.55 -22.51
N SER A 61 -22.80 -28.35 -22.09
CA SER A 61 -22.28 -27.30 -22.97
C SER A 61 -20.81 -27.04 -22.64
N THR A 62 -19.93 -27.68 -23.40
CA THR A 62 -18.49 -27.40 -23.47
C THR A 62 -18.24 -26.06 -24.13
N SER A 63 -18.01 -25.02 -23.33
CA SER A 63 -17.23 -23.84 -23.72
C SER A 63 -16.95 -23.01 -22.48
N THR A 64 -15.68 -22.88 -22.07
CA THR A 64 -15.22 -21.71 -21.29
C THR A 64 -13.70 -21.67 -21.26
N GLU A 65 -13.12 -20.84 -22.13
CA GLU A 65 -11.83 -20.22 -21.88
C GLU A 65 -11.99 -19.30 -20.67
N GLU A 66 -11.67 -19.83 -19.49
CA GLU A 66 -11.64 -19.06 -18.24
C GLU A 66 -10.36 -18.23 -18.17
N THR A 67 -10.56 -16.92 -18.13
CA THR A 67 -9.59 -15.84 -17.94
C THR A 67 -8.75 -16.00 -16.67
N ASP A 68 -7.42 -16.01 -16.83
CA ASP A 68 -6.44 -15.84 -15.76
C ASP A 68 -6.37 -14.35 -15.36
N GLY A 69 -6.72 -14.02 -14.11
CA GLY A 69 -6.67 -12.66 -13.56
C GLY A 69 -7.72 -12.32 -12.49
N LEU A 70 -8.51 -13.30 -12.01
CA LEU A 70 -9.54 -13.05 -10.99
C LEU A 70 -9.03 -13.41 -9.59
N ILE A 71 -8.76 -12.36 -8.81
CA ILE A 71 -8.91 -12.40 -7.36
C ILE A 71 -10.40 -12.69 -7.10
N ASP A 72 -10.76 -13.93 -6.72
CA ASP A 72 -12.13 -14.24 -6.27
C ASP A 72 -12.30 -13.80 -4.82
N GLN A 73 -13.18 -12.83 -4.58
CA GLN A 73 -14.05 -12.78 -3.41
C GLN A 73 -15.28 -11.88 -3.67
N ALA A 74 -16.37 -12.16 -2.94
CA ALA A 74 -17.76 -11.83 -3.21
C ALA A 74 -18.06 -10.41 -3.76
N SER A 75 -18.75 -10.38 -4.91
CA SER A 75 -19.28 -9.18 -5.54
C SER A 75 -20.43 -8.57 -4.74
N GLY A 76 -20.13 -7.55 -3.94
CA GLY A 76 -21.11 -6.53 -3.58
C GLY A 76 -21.03 -5.41 -4.62
N ALA A 77 -22.01 -5.32 -5.51
CA ALA A 77 -22.11 -4.20 -6.45
C ALA A 77 -22.29 -2.90 -5.66
N SER A 78 -21.25 -2.06 -5.62
CA SER A 78 -21.36 -0.70 -5.10
C SER A 78 -21.92 0.19 -6.21
N THR A 79 -23.19 0.53 -6.11
CA THR A 79 -23.80 1.60 -6.91
C THR A 79 -23.22 2.94 -6.45
N ALA A 80 -22.49 3.60 -7.34
CA ALA A 80 -22.02 4.96 -7.10
C ALA A 80 -23.23 5.90 -6.93
N PRO A 81 -23.34 6.66 -5.82
CA PRO A 81 -24.37 7.68 -5.71
C PRO A 81 -24.04 8.85 -6.63
N THR A 82 -24.94 9.17 -7.54
CA THR A 82 -24.97 10.45 -8.28
C THR A 82 -25.33 11.55 -7.28
N THR A 83 -24.33 12.26 -6.76
CA THR A 83 -24.56 13.45 -5.95
C THR A 83 -24.72 14.67 -6.86
N THR A 84 -25.94 15.18 -6.92
CA THR A 84 -26.24 16.52 -7.44
C THR A 84 -25.53 17.53 -6.55
N SER A 85 -24.51 18.19 -7.08
CA SER A 85 -23.74 19.23 -6.39
C SER A 85 -24.61 20.45 -6.16
N ALA A 86 -24.79 20.83 -4.89
CA ALA A 86 -25.36 22.12 -4.53
C ALA A 86 -24.42 23.25 -4.99
N PRO A 87 -24.94 24.41 -5.41
CA PRO A 87 -24.14 25.54 -5.85
C PRO A 87 -23.16 25.97 -4.75
N ILE A 88 -21.89 26.02 -5.11
CA ILE A 88 -20.78 26.43 -4.24
C ILE A 88 -21.04 27.88 -3.80
N ALA A 89 -21.16 28.10 -2.49
CA ALA A 89 -21.23 29.44 -1.94
C ALA A 89 -19.96 30.23 -2.35
N PRO A 90 -20.08 31.54 -2.69
CA PRO A 90 -18.94 32.34 -3.11
C PRO A 90 -17.81 32.26 -2.09
N ILE A 91 -16.66 31.75 -2.53
CA ILE A 91 -15.43 31.78 -1.74
C ILE A 91 -15.09 33.26 -1.58
N THR A 92 -15.23 33.79 -0.37
CA THR A 92 -14.73 35.13 -0.06
C THR A 92 -13.22 35.10 -0.24
N THR A 93 -12.74 35.83 -1.24
CA THR A 93 -11.32 36.08 -1.46
C THR A 93 -10.74 36.61 -0.14
N PRO A 94 -9.79 35.90 0.51
CA PRO A 94 -9.13 36.42 1.69
C PRO A 94 -8.49 37.75 1.34
N ALA A 95 -8.70 38.76 2.19
CA ALA A 95 -8.08 40.07 2.04
C ALA A 95 -6.58 39.89 1.74
N ALA A 96 -6.09 40.64 0.76
CA ALA A 96 -4.68 40.66 0.41
C ALA A 96 -3.84 40.87 1.68
N PRO A 97 -2.75 40.10 1.89
CA PRO A 97 -1.91 40.26 3.07
C PRO A 97 -1.50 41.73 3.21
N GLY A 98 -1.87 42.35 4.32
CA GLY A 98 -1.41 43.69 4.65
C GLY A 98 0.12 43.74 4.56
N VAL A 99 0.64 44.80 3.95
CA VAL A 99 2.08 45.00 3.74
C VAL A 99 2.79 44.88 5.10
N ALA A 100 3.56 43.80 5.28
CA ALA A 100 4.26 43.52 6.53
C ALA A 100 5.25 44.66 6.83
N SER A 101 5.02 45.39 7.93
CA SER A 101 5.94 46.43 8.41
C SER A 101 7.06 45.88 9.31
N SER A 102 7.15 44.55 9.51
CA SER A 102 8.30 43.92 10.15
C SER A 102 9.20 43.28 9.09
N GLY A 103 10.51 43.51 9.18
CA GLY A 103 11.50 42.86 8.30
C GLY A 103 11.55 41.33 8.40
N VAL A 104 10.67 40.72 9.21
CA VAL A 104 10.58 39.27 9.40
C VAL A 104 9.84 38.64 8.22
N ARG A 105 10.47 37.65 7.58
CA ARG A 105 9.89 36.86 6.50
C ARG A 105 9.92 35.39 6.84
N VAL A 106 8.83 34.70 6.54
CA VAL A 106 8.71 33.25 6.71
C VAL A 106 8.41 32.62 5.36
N THR A 107 9.10 31.52 5.04
CA THR A 107 8.85 30.74 3.83
C THR A 107 8.60 29.28 4.18
N PHE A 108 7.47 28.77 3.70
CA PHE A 108 7.13 27.34 3.73
C PHE A 108 7.66 26.65 2.47
N PRO A 109 7.92 25.34 2.49
CA PRO A 109 8.26 24.62 1.27
C PRO A 109 7.07 24.65 0.32
N ARG A 110 7.36 24.57 -0.99
CA ARG A 110 6.33 24.57 -2.05
C ARG A 110 5.30 23.46 -1.83
N HIS A 111 5.76 22.30 -1.35
CA HIS A 111 4.93 21.12 -1.14
C HIS A 111 4.90 20.69 0.32
N ILE A 112 3.70 20.44 0.84
CA ILE A 112 3.49 19.92 2.20
C ILE A 112 3.11 18.43 2.10
N ARG A 113 4.12 17.58 2.02
CA ARG A 113 3.95 16.13 1.81
C ARG A 113 5.21 15.36 2.19
N PRO A 114 5.09 14.07 2.58
CA PRO A 114 6.27 13.22 2.74
C PRO A 114 6.89 12.92 1.37
N SER A 115 8.20 12.67 1.37
CA SER A 115 8.96 12.24 0.18
C SER A 115 8.50 10.88 -0.38
N THR A 116 7.67 10.15 0.37
CA THR A 116 7.05 8.89 -0.06
C THR A 116 5.78 9.08 -0.90
N SER A 117 5.16 10.27 -0.88
CA SER A 117 3.97 10.53 -1.69
C SER A 117 4.29 10.44 -3.19
N PRO A 118 3.54 9.66 -3.99
CA PRO A 118 3.68 9.61 -5.44
C PRO A 118 3.47 10.97 -6.11
N THR A 119 4.24 11.32 -7.14
CA THR A 119 4.23 12.66 -7.77
C THR A 119 2.85 13.12 -8.23
N SER A 120 2.02 12.22 -8.75
CA SER A 120 0.66 12.50 -9.23
C SER A 120 -0.38 12.70 -8.12
N MET A 121 -0.03 12.46 -6.85
CA MET A 121 -0.92 12.75 -5.73
C MET A 121 -0.93 14.25 -5.43
N PRO A 122 -2.12 14.84 -5.15
CA PRO A 122 -2.22 16.10 -4.45
C PRO A 122 -1.43 16.10 -3.14
N ASP A 123 -0.99 17.27 -2.71
CA ASP A 123 -0.22 17.41 -1.46
C ASP A 123 -1.04 16.93 -0.27
N ARG A 124 -0.44 16.03 0.51
CA ARG A 124 -1.07 15.38 1.64
C ARG A 124 -0.03 14.88 2.62
N ILE A 125 -0.43 14.73 3.87
CA ILE A 125 0.34 14.03 4.91
C ILE A 125 -0.43 12.80 5.40
N PRO A 126 0.23 11.70 5.78
CA PRO A 126 -0.42 10.57 6.43
C PRO A 126 -0.88 10.95 7.85
N PRO A 127 -1.93 10.30 8.36
CA PRO A 127 -2.24 10.37 9.78
C PRO A 127 -1.22 9.55 10.60
N ARG A 128 -0.97 9.94 11.86
CA ARG A 128 -0.09 9.29 12.85
C ARG A 128 1.41 9.23 12.53
N VAL A 129 1.83 9.54 11.32
CA VAL A 129 3.24 9.56 10.90
C VAL A 129 3.72 11.00 10.73
N ASP A 130 4.89 11.29 11.28
CA ASP A 130 5.48 12.63 11.18
C ASP A 130 5.98 12.88 9.75
N THR A 131 5.52 14.00 9.18
CA THR A 131 6.02 14.56 7.93
C THR A 131 6.91 15.76 8.26
N PRO A 132 8.25 15.63 8.18
CA PRO A 132 9.14 16.74 8.43
C PRO A 132 9.07 17.76 7.28
N ILE A 133 8.95 19.04 7.62
CA ILE A 133 9.06 20.15 6.67
C ILE A 133 10.07 21.18 7.17
N GLN A 134 10.83 21.79 6.26
CA GLN A 134 11.76 22.86 6.61
C GLN A 134 11.07 24.22 6.48
N VAL A 135 11.01 24.99 7.55
CA VAL A 135 10.50 26.37 7.56
C VAL A 135 11.68 27.32 7.70
N ASN A 136 11.72 28.33 6.83
CA ASN A 136 12.78 29.34 6.84
C ASN A 136 12.26 30.65 7.43
N VAL A 137 13.03 31.24 8.34
CA VAL A 137 12.77 32.52 9.00
C VAL A 137 13.94 33.46 8.69
N GLN A 138 13.64 34.65 8.17
CA GLN A 138 14.63 35.68 7.85
C GLN A 138 14.25 36.99 8.55
N GLY A 139 15.25 37.81 8.89
CA GLY A 139 15.05 39.14 9.47
C GLY A 139 14.58 39.15 10.93
N TRP A 140 14.50 37.99 11.59
CA TRP A 140 14.28 37.89 13.03
C TRP A 140 15.58 38.22 13.78
N GLN A 141 15.48 38.99 14.87
CA GLN A 141 16.59 39.34 15.75
C GLN A 141 16.09 39.55 17.18
N ILE A 142 16.96 39.40 18.18
CA ILE A 142 16.61 39.76 19.56
C ILE A 142 16.52 41.30 19.65
N PRO A 143 15.48 41.88 20.30
CA PRO A 143 14.46 41.25 21.14
C PRO A 143 13.07 41.14 20.46
N MET A 144 12.95 40.52 19.28
CA MET A 144 11.65 40.29 18.64
C MET A 144 10.89 39.12 19.27
N ASN A 145 9.55 39.18 19.19
CA ASN A 145 8.67 38.08 19.55
C ASN A 145 8.86 36.86 18.64
N ASP A 146 8.40 35.69 19.06
CA ASP A 146 8.42 34.49 18.22
C ASP A 146 7.42 34.59 17.06
N VAL A 147 7.74 33.92 15.95
CA VAL A 147 6.78 33.65 14.88
C VAL A 147 5.88 32.49 15.31
N ALA A 148 4.57 32.72 15.38
CA ALA A 148 3.61 31.67 15.65
C ALA A 148 3.22 30.95 14.36
N ILE A 149 3.48 29.64 14.28
CA ILE A 149 3.03 28.77 13.21
C ILE A 149 1.78 28.03 13.67
N SER A 150 0.72 28.07 12.87
CA SER A 150 -0.52 27.35 13.15
C SER A 150 -1.13 26.74 11.89
N VAL A 151 -2.23 26.01 12.05
CA VAL A 151 -2.98 25.38 10.96
C VAL A 151 -4.31 26.09 10.82
N VAL A 152 -4.66 26.49 9.61
CA VAL A 152 -6.01 26.99 9.28
C VAL A 152 -6.76 25.96 8.45
N GLY A 153 -8.09 26.02 8.55
CA GLY A 153 -8.99 25.12 7.83
C GLY A 153 -9.19 23.75 8.47
N ALA A 154 -8.65 23.50 9.67
CA ALA A 154 -8.86 22.24 10.39
C ALA A 154 -10.32 22.09 10.89
N GLY A 155 -10.80 20.84 10.98
CA GLY A 155 -12.18 20.52 11.39
C GLY A 155 -13.17 20.48 10.23
N GLY A 156 -14.45 20.26 10.54
CA GLY A 156 -15.53 20.25 9.53
C GLY A 156 -15.34 19.25 8.37
N GLY A 157 -14.64 18.14 8.60
CA GLY A 157 -14.30 17.16 7.57
C GLY A 157 -13.02 17.46 6.77
N ASN A 158 -12.37 18.61 6.97
CA ASN A 158 -11.12 18.94 6.26
C ASN A 158 -9.90 18.17 6.78
N GLY A 159 -10.06 17.46 7.91
CA GLY A 159 -8.98 16.82 8.66
C GLY A 159 -8.40 17.74 9.72
N SER A 160 -7.39 17.25 10.43
CA SER A 160 -6.63 18.01 11.43
C SER A 160 -5.22 17.45 11.58
N LEU A 161 -4.30 18.25 12.10
CA LEU A 161 -2.92 17.82 12.37
C LEU A 161 -2.34 18.56 13.58
N THR A 162 -1.22 18.05 14.08
CA THR A 162 -0.36 18.74 15.05
C THR A 162 0.97 19.14 14.42
N ILE A 163 1.58 20.18 14.98
CA ILE A 163 2.91 20.70 14.66
C ILE A 163 3.79 20.44 15.88
N ASN A 164 4.80 19.58 15.74
CA ASN A 164 5.64 19.12 16.86
C ASN A 164 4.82 18.59 18.05
N GLY A 165 3.69 17.91 17.77
CA GLY A 165 2.79 17.38 18.79
C GLY A 165 1.79 18.37 19.39
N SER A 166 1.84 19.66 19.04
CA SER A 166 0.93 20.70 19.53
C SER A 166 0.10 21.33 18.41
N ALA A 167 -0.94 22.11 18.74
CA ALA A 167 -1.75 22.82 17.73
C ALA A 167 -1.00 23.99 17.07
N LYS A 168 0.00 24.55 17.76
CA LYS A 168 0.85 25.66 17.30
C LYS A 168 2.31 25.34 17.59
N ALA A 169 3.20 25.98 16.85
CA ALA A 169 4.62 26.05 17.16
C ALA A 169 5.06 27.52 17.19
N HIS A 170 6.08 27.82 17.98
CA HIS A 170 6.70 29.15 18.05
C HIS A 170 8.16 29.01 17.62
N ILE A 171 8.59 29.82 16.65
CA ILE A 171 9.92 29.70 16.05
C ILE A 171 10.60 31.07 15.93
N THR A 172 11.92 31.10 16.10
CA THR A 172 12.76 32.31 16.00
C THR A 172 13.85 32.19 14.93
N ALA A 173 14.03 30.99 14.37
CA ALA A 173 15.04 30.69 13.37
C ALA A 173 14.53 29.62 12.39
N ASN A 174 15.34 29.31 11.38
CA ASN A 174 15.10 28.18 10.49
C ASN A 174 14.93 26.89 11.31
N GLN A 175 13.83 26.17 11.09
CA GLN A 175 13.51 24.99 11.87
C GLN A 175 12.79 23.94 11.04
N THR A 176 13.09 22.67 11.31
CA THR A 176 12.28 21.56 10.84
C THR A 176 11.06 21.37 11.74
N LEU A 177 9.86 21.49 11.20
CA LEU A 177 8.61 21.18 11.88
C LEU A 177 8.16 19.76 11.54
N ARG A 178 7.68 19.01 12.53
CA ARG A 178 7.09 17.67 12.35
C ARG A 178 5.58 17.79 12.31
N LEU A 179 4.99 17.61 11.14
CA LEU A 179 3.54 17.62 10.96
C LEU A 179 3.00 16.20 11.14
N ARG A 180 2.00 16.01 11.99
CA ARG A 180 1.35 14.70 12.15
C ARG A 180 -0.16 14.84 11.94
N GLY A 181 -0.70 14.17 10.94
CA GLY A 181 -2.14 14.10 10.75
C GLY A 181 -2.81 13.40 11.94
N VAL A 182 -3.91 13.96 12.42
CA VAL A 182 -4.73 13.42 13.51
C VAL A 182 -6.01 12.83 12.94
N ASN A 183 -6.89 13.69 12.40
CA ASN A 183 -8.09 13.25 11.70
C ASN A 183 -7.85 13.31 10.20
N GLN A 184 -8.20 12.23 9.50
CA GLN A 184 -8.17 12.19 8.05
C GLN A 184 -9.20 13.15 7.44
N THR A 185 -8.88 13.68 6.28
CA THR A 185 -9.78 14.48 5.46
C THR A 185 -10.92 13.58 4.96
N ALA A 186 -12.15 14.07 5.05
CA ALA A 186 -13.33 13.41 4.49
C ALA A 186 -13.34 13.54 2.95
N VAL A 187 -14.03 12.62 2.29
CA VAL A 187 -14.26 12.68 0.84
C VAL A 187 -14.85 14.04 0.45
N GLY A 188 -14.34 14.62 -0.64
CA GLY A 188 -14.76 15.94 -1.14
C GLY A 188 -14.18 17.15 -0.39
N ASN A 189 -13.33 16.94 0.63
CA ASN A 189 -12.75 18.03 1.44
C ASN A 189 -11.24 18.22 1.27
N ALA A 190 -10.66 17.69 0.18
CA ALA A 190 -9.25 17.81 -0.12
C ALA A 190 -8.76 19.27 -0.20
N GLY A 191 -7.50 19.52 0.17
CA GLY A 191 -6.81 20.79 -0.11
C GLY A 191 -7.32 21.98 0.71
N LYS A 192 -7.94 21.74 1.86
CA LYS A 192 -8.48 22.80 2.72
C LYS A 192 -7.58 23.16 3.91
N LEU A 193 -6.54 22.36 4.20
CA LEU A 193 -5.59 22.65 5.26
C LEU A 193 -4.44 23.52 4.73
N ARG A 194 -4.01 24.49 5.53
CA ARG A 194 -2.81 25.32 5.26
C ARG A 194 -2.05 25.59 6.54
N LEU A 195 -0.73 25.66 6.43
CA LEU A 195 0.10 26.25 7.47
C LEU A 195 0.13 27.75 7.30
N VAL A 196 0.19 28.44 8.42
CA VAL A 196 0.22 29.89 8.47
C VAL A 196 1.24 30.37 9.47
N ALA A 197 1.90 31.47 9.17
CA ALA A 197 2.84 32.13 10.06
C ALA A 197 2.30 33.51 10.43
N ASP A 198 2.10 33.72 11.72
CA ASP A 198 1.65 34.99 12.31
C ASP A 198 2.78 35.59 13.14
N PHE A 199 3.03 36.89 12.96
CA PHE A 199 4.02 37.64 13.72
C PHE A 199 3.41 38.96 14.19
N SER A 200 3.46 39.20 15.51
CA SER A 200 2.84 40.37 16.14
C SER A 200 1.37 40.59 15.71
N GLY A 201 0.59 39.51 15.65
CA GLY A 201 -0.82 39.52 15.27
C GLY A 201 -1.11 39.58 13.77
N ASN A 202 -0.09 39.72 12.91
CA ASN A 202 -0.25 39.81 11.46
C ASN A 202 0.16 38.52 10.76
N ARG A 203 -0.65 38.09 9.78
CA ARG A 203 -0.30 36.99 8.87
C ARG A 203 0.83 37.41 7.94
N ILE A 204 1.99 36.77 8.07
CA ILE A 204 3.17 37.08 7.24
C ILE A 204 3.50 36.01 6.20
N ALA A 205 2.99 34.78 6.35
CA ALA A 205 3.15 33.73 5.34
C ALA A 205 2.05 32.67 5.41
N GLN A 206 1.85 31.96 4.30
CA GLN A 206 0.91 30.84 4.18
C GLN A 206 1.46 29.78 3.22
N SER A 207 1.26 28.49 3.53
CA SER A 207 1.66 27.39 2.66
C SER A 207 0.69 27.15 1.50
N ALA A 208 1.11 26.34 0.54
CA ALA A 208 0.20 25.65 -0.37
C ALA A 208 -0.84 24.81 0.41
N PRO A 209 -2.04 24.59 -0.15
CA PRO A 209 -3.04 23.74 0.46
C PRO A 209 -2.64 22.27 0.46
N PHE A 210 -3.09 21.50 1.46
CA PHE A 210 -2.87 20.06 1.54
C PHE A 210 -4.01 19.36 2.30
N SER A 211 -3.92 18.03 2.38
CA SER A 211 -4.89 17.15 3.07
C SER A 211 -4.22 16.23 4.09
N VAL A 212 -5.03 15.57 4.93
CA VAL A 212 -4.59 14.39 5.70
C VAL A 212 -5.21 13.15 5.07
N SER A 213 -4.41 12.28 4.48
CA SER A 213 -4.88 11.04 3.84
C SER A 213 -3.82 9.94 3.93
N ALA A 214 -4.23 8.74 4.30
CA ALA A 214 -3.42 7.54 4.20
C ALA A 214 -3.57 6.90 2.80
N ILE A 215 -2.47 6.33 2.27
CA ILE A 215 -2.48 5.63 0.99
C ILE A 215 -1.83 4.24 1.07
N PRO A 216 -2.17 3.32 0.16
CA PRO A 216 -1.45 2.06 0.02
C PRO A 216 -0.04 2.31 -0.55
N GLN A 217 0.99 1.66 0.02
CA GLN A 217 2.37 1.86 -0.44
C GLN A 217 3.17 0.58 -0.67
N ASN A 218 3.08 -0.42 0.21
CA ASN A 218 3.95 -1.60 0.18
C ASN A 218 3.11 -2.84 -0.05
N GLY A 219 3.37 -3.56 -1.13
CA GLY A 219 2.78 -4.85 -1.41
C GLY A 219 3.70 -5.97 -0.97
N SER A 220 3.14 -7.01 -0.36
CA SER A 220 3.87 -8.22 -0.03
C SER A 220 3.13 -9.48 -0.47
N ILE A 221 3.89 -10.53 -0.76
CA ILE A 221 3.34 -11.86 -1.05
C ILE A 221 3.88 -12.91 -0.11
N SER A 222 3.06 -13.93 0.16
CA SER A 222 3.48 -15.17 0.79
C SER A 222 2.88 -16.38 0.07
N PHE A 223 3.56 -17.52 0.13
CA PHE A 223 3.03 -18.74 -0.47
C PHE A 223 1.74 -19.18 0.25
N ASN A 224 0.69 -19.46 -0.52
CA ASN A 224 -0.54 -20.05 0.00
C ASN A 224 -0.58 -21.55 -0.30
N SER A 225 -0.63 -21.91 -1.58
CA SER A 225 -0.76 -23.30 -2.03
C SER A 225 -0.33 -23.46 -3.49
N VAL A 226 -0.26 -24.71 -3.97
CA VAL A 226 -0.13 -25.01 -5.40
C VAL A 226 -1.50 -25.26 -6.01
N ALA A 227 -1.68 -24.90 -7.29
CA ALA A 227 -2.90 -25.24 -8.02
C ALA A 227 -2.93 -26.74 -8.36
N THR A 228 -4.08 -27.38 -8.22
CA THR A 228 -4.29 -28.82 -8.49
C THR A 228 -5.37 -29.05 -9.56
N GLY A 229 -5.60 -30.30 -9.95
CA GLY A 229 -6.66 -30.66 -10.92
C GLY A 229 -6.27 -30.37 -12.37
N ALA A 230 -7.14 -29.69 -13.13
CA ALA A 230 -6.91 -29.37 -14.54
C ALA A 230 -5.89 -28.23 -14.78
N ARG A 231 -5.29 -27.69 -13.72
CA ARG A 231 -4.34 -26.58 -13.78
C ARG A 231 -3.12 -26.85 -12.89
N ARG A 232 -2.00 -26.20 -13.20
CA ARG A 232 -0.76 -26.19 -12.41
C ARG A 232 -0.26 -24.77 -12.22
N GLY A 233 0.37 -24.47 -11.10
CA GLY A 233 0.96 -23.18 -10.77
C GLY A 233 0.90 -22.88 -9.27
N ILE A 234 0.93 -21.59 -8.92
CA ILE A 234 0.93 -21.14 -7.52
C ILE A 234 -0.29 -20.28 -7.21
N ILE A 235 -0.72 -20.36 -5.95
CA ILE A 235 -1.60 -19.40 -5.31
C ILE A 235 -0.77 -18.71 -4.23
N VAL A 236 -0.78 -17.39 -4.20
CA VAL A 236 -0.08 -16.58 -3.19
C VAL A 236 -1.09 -15.74 -2.42
N ASN A 237 -0.82 -15.49 -1.14
CA ASN A 237 -1.51 -14.43 -0.43
C ASN A 237 -0.87 -13.10 -0.84
N PHE A 238 -1.69 -12.07 -0.98
CA PHE A 238 -1.25 -10.70 -1.19
C PHE A 238 -1.71 -9.84 -0.02
N SER A 239 -0.85 -8.93 0.42
CA SER A 239 -1.21 -7.88 1.37
C SER A 239 -0.66 -6.54 0.91
N VAL A 240 -1.34 -5.47 1.33
CA VAL A 240 -0.89 -4.10 1.14
C VAL A 240 -0.82 -3.38 2.48
N GLU A 241 0.21 -2.56 2.65
CA GLU A 241 0.39 -1.73 3.84
C GLU A 241 -0.01 -0.29 3.56
N SER A 242 -0.63 0.32 4.57
CA SER A 242 -0.87 1.76 4.62
C SER A 242 0.41 2.51 4.98
N ASP A 243 0.58 3.70 4.43
CA ASP A 243 1.67 4.59 4.84
C ASP A 243 1.44 5.31 6.18
N SER A 244 0.27 5.12 6.78
CA SER A 244 0.01 5.44 8.19
C SER A 244 0.33 4.29 9.16
N ASN A 245 0.82 3.15 8.63
CA ASN A 245 1.01 1.88 9.35
C ASN A 245 -0.28 1.29 9.94
N THR A 246 -1.46 1.78 9.52
CA THR A 246 -2.77 1.30 9.99
C THR A 246 -3.65 1.01 8.78
N LEU A 247 -3.96 -0.27 8.55
CA LEU A 247 -4.73 -0.70 7.37
C LEU A 247 -6.12 -0.06 7.31
N SER A 248 -6.80 0.09 8.45
CA SER A 248 -8.15 0.68 8.52
C SER A 248 -8.19 2.15 8.10
N ASP A 249 -7.06 2.85 8.04
CA ASP A 249 -7.03 4.21 7.50
C ASP A 249 -7.27 4.26 5.98
N LEU A 250 -7.11 3.13 5.28
CA LEU A 250 -7.34 3.02 3.84
C LEU A 250 -8.82 2.86 3.46
N ASN A 251 -9.76 3.13 4.37
CA ASN A 251 -11.20 2.92 4.16
C ASN A 251 -11.83 3.80 3.07
N GLU A 252 -11.11 4.80 2.55
CA GLU A 252 -11.52 5.60 1.37
C GLU A 252 -10.56 5.40 0.18
N ALA A 253 -9.71 4.38 0.24
CA ALA A 253 -8.83 3.99 -0.85
C ALA A 253 -9.29 2.65 -1.43
N GLU A 254 -9.00 2.48 -2.71
CA GLU A 254 -9.23 1.24 -3.45
C GLU A 254 -8.00 0.94 -4.28
N HIS A 255 -7.72 -0.34 -4.53
CA HIS A 255 -6.57 -0.78 -5.31
C HIS A 255 -6.96 -1.70 -6.46
N SER A 256 -6.14 -1.72 -7.50
CA SER A 256 -6.30 -2.57 -8.67
C SER A 256 -4.94 -3.13 -9.08
N GLU A 257 -4.94 -4.40 -9.48
CA GLU A 257 -3.80 -5.07 -10.07
C GLU A 257 -3.68 -4.72 -11.55
N GLN A 258 -2.51 -4.27 -11.97
CA GLN A 258 -2.16 -4.00 -13.36
C GLN A 258 -1.15 -5.03 -13.84
N VAL A 259 -1.53 -5.87 -14.81
CA VAL A 259 -0.66 -6.95 -15.32
C VAL A 259 -0.34 -6.73 -16.80
N LYS A 260 0.92 -6.97 -17.17
CA LYS A 260 1.38 -6.97 -18.55
C LYS A 260 2.13 -8.27 -18.84
N TYR A 261 1.51 -9.12 -19.65
CA TYR A 261 2.14 -10.34 -20.16
C TYR A 261 3.10 -10.01 -21.30
N GLY A 262 4.27 -10.63 -21.29
CA GLY A 262 5.19 -10.66 -22.43
C GLY A 262 4.79 -11.71 -23.46
N SER A 263 5.52 -11.79 -24.56
CA SER A 263 5.32 -12.81 -25.59
C SER A 263 5.70 -14.19 -25.05
N GLY A 264 4.72 -15.06 -24.85
CA GLY A 264 4.95 -16.46 -24.49
C GLY A 264 5.62 -17.25 -25.63
N LYS A 265 6.30 -18.34 -25.27
CA LYS A 265 7.03 -19.25 -26.18
C LYS A 265 6.55 -20.68 -26.06
N GLY A 266 6.73 -21.47 -27.12
CA GLY A 266 6.40 -22.89 -27.16
C GLY A 266 4.94 -23.14 -26.84
N CYS A 267 4.67 -24.06 -25.92
CA CYS A 267 3.31 -24.38 -25.47
C CYS A 267 2.57 -23.20 -24.80
N LEU A 268 3.30 -22.16 -24.40
CA LEU A 268 2.76 -20.93 -23.82
C LEU A 268 2.67 -19.76 -24.84
N ALA A 269 2.90 -20.01 -26.13
CA ALA A 269 2.66 -19.02 -27.16
C ALA A 269 1.19 -18.55 -27.14
N GLY A 270 0.98 -17.23 -27.20
CA GLY A 270 -0.36 -16.62 -27.08
C GLY A 270 -0.98 -16.69 -25.67
N ALA A 271 -0.29 -17.24 -24.67
CA ALA A 271 -0.76 -17.14 -23.29
C ALA A 271 -0.76 -15.66 -22.85
N GLY A 272 -1.76 -15.28 -22.05
CA GLY A 272 -1.93 -13.90 -21.57
C GLY A 272 -2.67 -12.95 -22.53
N ALA A 273 -3.07 -13.40 -23.73
CA ALA A 273 -3.86 -12.58 -24.66
C ALA A 273 -5.21 -12.12 -24.06
N SER A 274 -5.83 -12.99 -23.24
CA SER A 274 -7.10 -12.71 -22.55
C SER A 274 -6.91 -12.27 -21.09
N ALA A 275 -5.69 -11.87 -20.70
CA ALA A 275 -5.45 -11.47 -19.32
C ALA A 275 -6.15 -10.15 -19.01
N ASN A 276 -6.93 -10.15 -17.93
CA ASN A 276 -7.61 -8.97 -17.42
C ASN A 276 -6.92 -8.46 -16.15
N ASN A 277 -6.99 -7.14 -15.97
CA ASN A 277 -6.66 -6.51 -14.70
C ASN A 277 -7.78 -6.76 -13.69
N SER A 278 -7.48 -6.68 -12.40
CA SER A 278 -8.54 -6.68 -11.40
C SER A 278 -9.35 -5.39 -11.51
N SER A 279 -10.65 -5.45 -11.19
CA SER A 279 -11.39 -4.22 -10.87
C SER A 279 -10.78 -3.55 -9.64
N TYR A 280 -11.12 -2.29 -9.42
CA TYR A 280 -10.83 -1.64 -8.15
C TYR A 280 -11.62 -2.32 -7.03
N MET A 281 -10.94 -2.60 -5.92
CA MET A 281 -11.52 -3.13 -4.69
C MET A 281 -11.01 -2.35 -3.49
N ALA A 282 -11.75 -2.38 -2.38
CA ALA A 282 -11.37 -1.63 -1.18
C ALA A 282 -9.95 -2.00 -0.70
N ALA A 283 -9.10 -1.00 -0.44
CA ALA A 283 -7.72 -1.22 -0.04
C ALA A 283 -7.59 -1.78 1.40
N THR A 284 -8.69 -1.80 2.16
CA THR A 284 -8.80 -2.46 3.46
C THR A 284 -9.04 -3.97 3.36
N THR A 285 -9.26 -4.52 2.15
CA THR A 285 -9.55 -5.94 1.97
C THR A 285 -8.37 -6.79 2.41
N THR A 286 -8.62 -7.78 3.26
CA THR A 286 -7.63 -8.73 3.76
C THR A 286 -7.85 -10.12 3.16
N GLY A 287 -6.86 -11.00 3.28
CA GLY A 287 -6.96 -12.37 2.76
C GLY A 287 -7.03 -12.45 1.23
N LEU A 288 -6.51 -11.43 0.54
CA LEU A 288 -6.43 -11.42 -0.91
C LEU A 288 -5.54 -12.56 -1.38
N THR A 289 -6.02 -13.30 -2.37
CA THR A 289 -5.25 -14.34 -3.04
C THR A 289 -5.07 -14.01 -4.49
N ASP A 290 -3.89 -14.32 -4.99
CA ASP A 290 -3.51 -14.11 -6.37
C ASP A 290 -3.03 -15.42 -6.97
N ARG A 291 -3.55 -15.75 -8.16
CA ARG A 291 -3.51 -17.08 -8.76
C ARG A 291 -2.76 -17.05 -10.08
N HIS A 292 -1.64 -17.75 -10.13
CA HIS A 292 -0.80 -17.89 -11.32
C HIS A 292 -0.79 -19.34 -11.76
N ARG A 293 -1.68 -19.68 -12.69
CA ARG A 293 -1.94 -21.08 -13.06
C ARG A 293 -1.99 -21.27 -14.58
N THR A 294 -1.64 -22.46 -15.06
CA THR A 294 -1.67 -22.83 -16.48
C THR A 294 -2.51 -24.08 -16.63
N PRO A 295 -3.44 -24.15 -17.61
CA PRO A 295 -4.15 -25.39 -17.92
C PRO A 295 -3.20 -26.52 -18.30
N VAL A 296 -3.45 -27.72 -17.78
CA VAL A 296 -2.69 -28.94 -18.10
C VAL A 296 -2.69 -29.21 -19.61
N SER A 297 -3.83 -28.98 -20.26
CA SER A 297 -4.00 -29.15 -21.71
C SER A 297 -3.09 -28.26 -22.57
N ARG A 298 -2.53 -27.16 -22.03
CA ARG A 298 -1.59 -26.31 -22.78
C ARG A 298 -0.14 -26.78 -22.67
N MET A 299 0.20 -27.68 -21.75
CA MET A 299 1.59 -28.05 -21.47
C MET A 299 2.03 -29.26 -22.30
N THR A 300 2.04 -29.09 -23.63
CA THR A 300 2.31 -30.14 -24.62
C THR A 300 3.72 -30.11 -25.21
N SER A 301 4.51 -29.10 -24.87
CA SER A 301 5.92 -28.93 -25.26
C SER A 301 6.61 -27.98 -24.27
N PRO A 302 7.95 -27.89 -24.26
CA PRO A 302 8.63 -26.85 -23.49
C PRO A 302 8.17 -25.45 -23.90
N GLY A 303 8.10 -24.52 -22.93
CA GLY A 303 7.57 -23.19 -23.16
C GLY A 303 7.82 -22.25 -21.99
N SER A 304 7.67 -20.95 -22.22
CA SER A 304 7.87 -19.95 -21.17
C SER A 304 7.03 -18.71 -21.38
N ILE A 305 6.58 -18.08 -20.30
CA ILE A 305 6.03 -16.73 -20.34
C ILE A 305 6.42 -15.97 -19.06
N VAL A 306 6.61 -14.66 -19.23
CA VAL A 306 6.85 -13.72 -18.13
C VAL A 306 5.74 -12.67 -18.14
N ALA A 307 5.25 -12.32 -16.96
CA ALA A 307 4.37 -11.17 -16.76
C ALA A 307 4.99 -10.21 -15.75
N GLU A 308 4.79 -8.93 -15.99
CA GLU A 308 5.12 -7.85 -15.07
C GLU A 308 3.83 -7.34 -14.44
N GLN A 309 3.87 -7.11 -13.13
CA GLN A 309 2.71 -6.72 -12.35
C GLN A 309 3.04 -5.55 -11.43
N VAL A 310 2.13 -4.57 -11.35
CA VAL A 310 2.16 -3.50 -10.35
C VAL A 310 0.74 -3.30 -9.80
N PHE A 311 0.61 -2.61 -8.66
CA PHE A 311 -0.70 -2.21 -8.16
C PHE A 311 -0.87 -0.69 -8.26
N THR A 312 -2.05 -0.27 -8.69
CA THR A 312 -2.50 1.11 -8.64
C THR A 312 -3.55 1.29 -7.55
N PHE A 313 -3.80 2.52 -7.15
CA PHE A 313 -4.85 2.86 -6.22
C PHE A 313 -5.56 4.16 -6.59
N ASN A 314 -6.81 4.28 -6.13
CA ASN A 314 -7.54 5.53 -6.06
C ASN A 314 -7.69 5.93 -4.59
N ASP A 315 -7.66 7.23 -4.30
CA ASP A 315 -7.92 7.78 -2.97
C ASP A 315 -9.07 8.81 -3.07
N LYS A 316 -10.24 8.45 -2.55
CA LYS A 316 -11.44 9.27 -2.61
C LYS A 316 -11.32 10.53 -1.76
N ARG A 317 -10.42 10.55 -0.76
CA ARG A 317 -10.19 11.75 0.07
C ARG A 317 -9.52 12.86 -0.70
N THR A 318 -8.52 12.53 -1.49
CA THR A 318 -7.76 13.50 -2.30
C THR A 318 -8.28 13.63 -3.72
N GLY A 319 -9.11 12.68 -4.18
CA GLY A 319 -9.58 12.60 -5.56
C GLY A 319 -8.55 12.04 -6.54
N ALA A 320 -7.44 11.50 -6.04
CA ALA A 320 -6.38 10.94 -6.87
C ALA A 320 -6.79 9.58 -7.44
N THR A 321 -6.52 9.34 -8.72
CA THR A 321 -6.87 8.11 -9.44
C THR A 321 -5.67 7.51 -10.15
N ASP A 322 -5.69 6.18 -10.31
CA ASP A 322 -4.69 5.39 -11.02
C ASP A 322 -3.25 5.68 -10.58
N ILE A 323 -3.05 5.84 -9.27
CA ILE A 323 -1.75 6.15 -8.71
C ILE A 323 -0.98 4.86 -8.47
N PRO A 324 0.25 4.69 -9.00
CA PRO A 324 1.04 3.50 -8.72
C PRO A 324 1.45 3.46 -7.24
N ALA A 325 1.13 2.36 -6.56
CA ALA A 325 1.64 2.10 -5.21
C ALA A 325 3.14 1.82 -5.28
N ARG A 326 3.92 2.44 -4.39
CA ARG A 326 5.37 2.62 -4.55
C ARG A 326 6.20 1.33 -4.59
N ASN A 327 5.88 0.34 -3.76
CA ASN A 327 6.64 -0.90 -3.60
C ASN A 327 5.73 -2.11 -3.87
N THR A 328 5.23 -2.24 -5.10
CA THR A 328 4.24 -3.26 -5.49
C THR A 328 4.59 -3.96 -6.80
N GLY A 329 5.83 -3.79 -7.28
CA GLY A 329 6.32 -4.43 -8.48
C GLY A 329 6.64 -5.91 -8.26
N PHE A 330 6.09 -6.77 -9.11
CA PHE A 330 6.35 -8.20 -9.13
C PHE A 330 6.55 -8.72 -10.56
N ARG A 331 7.45 -9.69 -10.71
CA ARG A 331 7.58 -10.49 -11.92
C ARG A 331 7.03 -11.89 -11.68
N ILE A 332 6.18 -12.34 -12.58
CA ILE A 332 5.67 -13.71 -12.62
C ILE A 332 6.32 -14.45 -13.78
N SER A 333 6.86 -15.64 -13.52
CA SER A 333 7.40 -16.50 -14.57
C SER A 333 6.72 -17.86 -14.53
N ARG A 334 6.37 -18.39 -15.70
CA ARG A 334 5.90 -19.76 -15.88
C ARG A 334 6.80 -20.40 -16.92
N ILE A 335 7.47 -21.48 -16.54
CA ILE A 335 8.43 -22.20 -17.39
C ILE A 335 8.02 -23.66 -17.40
N VAL A 336 7.73 -24.18 -18.59
CA VAL A 336 7.42 -25.58 -18.86
C VAL A 336 8.65 -26.24 -19.46
N THR A 337 9.07 -27.34 -18.87
CA THR A 337 10.18 -28.18 -19.36
C THR A 337 9.72 -29.62 -19.50
N GLU A 338 10.51 -30.41 -20.21
CA GLU A 338 10.27 -31.84 -20.41
C GLU A 338 11.54 -32.60 -19.97
N PRO A 339 11.70 -32.93 -18.68
CA PRO A 339 12.91 -33.59 -18.19
C PRO A 339 13.16 -34.97 -18.81
N SER A 340 12.11 -35.63 -19.30
CA SER A 340 12.16 -36.87 -20.08
C SER A 340 10.96 -36.92 -21.02
N ALA A 341 11.07 -37.64 -22.13
CA ALA A 341 10.02 -37.71 -23.16
C ALA A 341 8.62 -37.98 -22.56
N GLY A 342 7.68 -37.10 -22.86
CA GLY A 342 6.28 -37.15 -22.41
C GLY A 342 6.03 -36.68 -20.97
N ASN A 343 7.06 -36.43 -20.17
CA ASN A 343 6.93 -36.00 -18.78
C ASN A 343 7.18 -34.49 -18.69
N PHE A 344 6.11 -33.70 -18.62
CA PHE A 344 6.21 -32.25 -18.47
C PHE A 344 6.22 -31.81 -17.01
N VAL A 345 6.97 -30.74 -16.76
CA VAL A 345 7.06 -30.08 -15.47
C VAL A 345 6.87 -28.59 -15.69
N ILE A 346 6.13 -27.93 -14.79
CA ILE A 346 6.00 -26.47 -14.78
C ILE A 346 6.55 -25.89 -13.50
N THR A 347 7.48 -24.94 -13.64
CA THR A 347 7.89 -24.04 -12.57
C THR A 347 7.14 -22.73 -12.71
N THR A 348 6.39 -22.36 -11.66
CA THR A 348 5.77 -21.04 -11.55
C THR A 348 6.40 -20.27 -10.41
N SER A 349 6.82 -19.04 -10.68
CA SER A 349 7.38 -18.14 -9.68
C SER A 349 6.72 -16.76 -9.72
N LYS A 350 6.70 -16.11 -8.56
CA LYS A 350 6.38 -14.70 -8.40
C LYS A 350 7.39 -14.09 -7.44
N VAL A 351 8.07 -13.03 -7.89
CA VAL A 351 9.18 -12.42 -7.16
C VAL A 351 9.05 -10.91 -7.16
N GLY A 352 9.37 -10.26 -6.04
CA GLY A 352 9.42 -8.81 -5.95
C GLY A 352 10.54 -8.23 -6.83
N VAL A 353 10.18 -7.40 -7.82
CA VAL A 353 11.15 -6.73 -8.70
C VAL A 353 10.65 -5.33 -9.05
N ALA A 354 11.54 -4.36 -9.20
CA ALA A 354 11.15 -3.06 -9.75
C ALA A 354 10.74 -3.25 -11.22
N THR A 355 9.51 -2.89 -11.56
CA THR A 355 8.93 -3.22 -12.87
C THR A 355 7.91 -2.19 -13.36
N LYS A 356 7.47 -2.38 -14.61
CA LYS A 356 6.46 -1.56 -15.27
C LYS A 356 5.39 -2.44 -15.91
N ALA A 357 4.12 -2.19 -15.59
CA ALA A 357 2.99 -2.83 -16.24
C ALA A 357 1.97 -1.76 -16.67
N LYS A 358 1.44 -1.89 -17.89
CA LYS A 358 0.40 -1.01 -18.47
C LYS A 358 0.67 0.51 -18.34
N GLY A 359 1.94 0.92 -18.35
CA GLY A 359 2.31 2.34 -18.23
C GLY A 359 2.73 2.77 -16.83
N PHE A 360 2.37 1.99 -15.80
CA PHE A 360 2.67 2.26 -14.40
C PHE A 360 3.97 1.61 -13.95
N SER A 361 4.81 2.34 -13.23
CA SER A 361 6.07 1.86 -12.69
C SER A 361 6.00 1.76 -11.16
N SER A 362 6.59 0.71 -10.60
CA SER A 362 6.70 0.51 -9.16
C SER A 362 8.05 -0.10 -8.78
N LYS A 363 8.53 0.18 -7.58
CA LYS A 363 9.68 -0.53 -7.00
C LYS A 363 9.26 -1.95 -6.61
N ALA A 364 10.25 -2.79 -6.30
CA ALA A 364 10.00 -4.17 -5.89
C ALA A 364 9.03 -4.23 -4.69
N GLY A 365 8.00 -5.06 -4.81
CA GLY A 365 7.26 -5.54 -3.65
C GLY A 365 8.08 -6.53 -2.84
N SER A 366 7.56 -6.93 -1.68
CA SER A 366 8.23 -7.87 -0.79
C SER A 366 7.78 -9.31 -1.03
N GLY A 367 8.72 -10.25 -0.92
CA GLY A 367 8.45 -11.68 -1.02
C GLY A 367 8.87 -12.32 -2.36
N SER A 368 9.03 -13.64 -2.30
CA SER A 368 9.43 -14.49 -3.42
C SER A 368 8.84 -15.88 -3.21
N VAL A 369 8.19 -16.42 -4.23
CA VAL A 369 7.61 -17.76 -4.24
C VAL A 369 7.98 -18.42 -5.55
N SER A 370 8.45 -19.68 -5.48
CA SER A 370 8.69 -20.51 -6.65
C SER A 370 8.32 -21.95 -6.34
N ARG A 371 7.52 -22.57 -7.20
CA ARG A 371 7.11 -23.98 -7.07
C ARG A 371 7.16 -24.67 -8.42
N THR A 372 7.52 -25.94 -8.36
CA THR A 372 7.61 -26.83 -9.50
C THR A 372 6.60 -27.96 -9.34
N GLN A 373 5.85 -28.28 -10.38
CA GLN A 373 4.86 -29.36 -10.37
C GLN A 373 4.96 -30.22 -11.62
N ASN A 374 4.76 -31.53 -11.44
CA ASN A 374 4.53 -32.44 -12.54
C ASN A 374 3.18 -32.13 -13.18
N VAL A 375 3.12 -32.23 -14.51
CA VAL A 375 1.92 -31.95 -15.30
C VAL A 375 1.03 -33.18 -15.35
#